data_AF-A0A3D3W0I3-F1
#
_entry.id   AF-A0A3D3W0I3-F1
#
_cell.length_a   1.000
_cell.length_b   1.000
_cell.length_c   1.000
_cell.angle_alpha   90.00
_cell.angle_beta   90.00
_cell.angle_gamma   90.00
#
_symmetry.space_group_name_H-M   'P 1'
#
loop_
_entity.id
_entity.type
_entity.pdbx_description
1 polymer ?
#
loop_
_entity_poly.entity_id
_entity_poly.type
_entity_poly.pdbx_seq_one_letter_code
_entity_poly.pdbx_strand_id
1 'polypeptide(L)'
;MRIHQPQFRGSRWLHCLALVALILLCSVKAAVSSDELPATDAGQGTTEVMLRSRADEQEFRELQQAQAGEQTFRSLQNLFSRSADVPIPTANGWRGLRSEALAHLKQTTPDFQRAWDRYAKTVAADALKNAITTSDPTALQELSLRFPLTDIHLQSQFILISLDCFRGQPAGARLRLDLLSRQFSGAELQSRLNQRIAAINSLIQKSRQNS
;
A
#
# COMPACT_ATOMS: atom_id res chain seq x y z
N MET A 1 2.44 52.15 34.68
CA MET A 1 3.70 51.38 34.57
C MET A 1 3.50 50.21 33.63
N ARG A 2 4.20 50.21 32.48
CA ARG A 2 4.40 49.01 31.64
C ARG A 2 5.44 48.12 32.31
N ILE A 3 5.24 46.79 32.31
CA ILE A 3 6.32 45.81 32.08
C ILE A 3 5.76 44.64 31.24
N HIS A 4 6.54 44.26 30.23
CA HIS A 4 6.34 43.24 29.21
C HIS A 4 6.36 41.79 29.73
N GLN A 5 5.58 40.94 29.02
CA GLN A 5 5.79 39.54 28.55
C GLN A 5 7.07 38.75 28.96
N PRO A 6 7.07 37.38 28.97
CA PRO A 6 6.57 36.57 27.86
C PRO A 6 5.84 35.24 28.14
N GLN A 7 4.92 34.93 27.21
CA GLN A 7 4.47 33.59 26.85
C GLN A 7 5.62 32.83 26.20
N PHE A 8 5.95 31.60 26.63
CA PHE A 8 6.56 30.55 25.78
C PHE A 8 6.60 29.21 26.52
N ARG A 9 5.63 28.34 26.28
CA ARG A 9 5.74 26.89 26.56
C ARG A 9 4.96 26.08 25.52
N GLY A 10 5.52 25.99 24.32
CA GLY A 10 5.05 25.10 23.24
C GLY A 10 6.14 24.74 22.23
N SER A 11 7.39 25.12 22.48
CA SER A 11 8.41 25.25 21.44
C SER A 11 9.19 23.94 21.19
N ARG A 12 9.48 23.12 22.20
CA ARG A 12 10.47 22.03 22.04
C ARG A 12 10.03 20.84 21.17
N TRP A 13 8.72 20.54 21.10
CA TRP A 13 8.19 19.47 20.23
C TRP A 13 8.08 19.90 18.76
N LEU A 14 7.71 21.16 18.51
CA LEU A 14 7.65 21.72 17.18
C LEU A 14 9.05 21.90 16.57
N HIS A 15 10.08 22.18 17.39
CA HIS A 15 11.45 22.30 16.90
C HIS A 15 12.06 20.94 16.52
N CYS A 16 11.70 19.83 17.19
CA CYS A 16 12.14 18.49 16.77
C CYS A 16 11.48 18.03 15.47
N LEU A 17 10.20 18.37 15.24
CA LEU A 17 9.50 18.07 13.98
C LEU A 17 9.94 18.98 12.82
N ALA A 18 10.24 20.26 13.10
CA ALA A 18 10.78 21.18 12.11
C ALA A 18 12.21 20.80 11.66
N LEU A 19 13.02 20.19 12.52
CA LEU A 19 14.38 19.76 12.17
C LEU A 19 14.39 18.57 11.20
N VAL A 20 13.40 17.67 11.25
CA VAL A 20 13.25 16.57 10.28
C VAL A 20 12.74 17.10 8.93
N ALA A 21 11.92 18.15 8.94
CA ALA A 21 11.43 18.80 7.72
C ALA A 21 12.54 19.56 6.94
N LEU A 22 13.60 20.04 7.62
CA LEU A 22 14.67 20.80 6.97
C LEU A 22 15.69 19.92 6.21
N ILE A 23 15.80 18.63 6.54
CA ILE A 23 16.76 17.70 5.89
C ILE A 23 16.20 17.12 4.58
N LEU A 24 14.88 17.19 4.35
CA LEU A 24 14.21 16.66 3.14
C LEU A 24 14.14 17.66 1.96
N LEU A 25 14.62 18.89 2.13
CA LEU A 25 14.48 19.97 1.13
C LEU A 25 15.67 20.15 0.17
N CYS A 26 16.70 19.31 0.25
CA CYS A 26 17.85 19.39 -0.66
C CYS A 26 18.11 18.06 -1.37
N SER A 27 17.34 17.77 -2.42
CA SER A 27 17.83 17.26 -3.72
C SER A 27 16.68 16.82 -4.62
N VAL A 28 15.98 17.78 -5.23
CA VAL A 28 15.35 17.54 -6.53
C VAL A 28 15.82 18.64 -7.45
N LYS A 29 16.84 18.33 -8.26
CA LYS A 29 17.11 19.09 -9.47
C LYS A 29 16.50 18.32 -10.62
N ALA A 30 15.37 18.83 -11.10
CA ALA A 30 14.77 18.39 -12.34
C ALA A 30 15.69 18.75 -13.50
N ALA A 31 16.00 17.76 -14.33
CA ALA A 31 16.33 17.97 -15.74
C ALA A 31 15.53 16.93 -16.51
N VAL A 32 14.36 17.36 -17.00
CA VAL A 32 13.66 16.67 -18.08
C VAL A 32 14.49 16.92 -19.33
N SER A 33 15.08 15.85 -19.87
CA SER A 33 15.59 15.81 -21.23
C SER A 33 14.62 14.96 -22.03
N SER A 34 13.83 15.62 -22.88
CA SER A 34 13.16 14.97 -24.00
C SER A 34 14.19 14.71 -25.08
N ASP A 35 14.66 13.46 -25.20
CA ASP A 35 14.90 12.79 -26.47
C ASP A 35 15.33 11.34 -26.21
N GLU A 36 15.13 10.49 -27.22
CA GLU A 36 15.31 9.02 -27.23
C GLU A 36 14.12 8.19 -26.74
N LEU A 37 13.12 8.09 -27.62
CA LEU A 37 12.40 6.83 -27.82
C LEU A 37 13.42 5.70 -27.95
N PRO A 38 13.42 4.66 -27.09
CA PRO A 38 14.15 3.45 -27.43
C PRO A 38 13.51 2.89 -28.69
N ALA A 39 14.35 2.65 -29.70
CA ALA A 39 13.98 1.93 -30.91
C ALA A 39 13.11 0.74 -30.52
N THR A 40 11.92 0.67 -31.12
CA THR A 40 11.07 -0.51 -31.09
C THR A 40 11.91 -1.72 -31.52
N ASP A 41 12.32 -2.52 -30.56
CA ASP A 41 12.74 -3.91 -30.78
C ASP A 41 11.50 -4.69 -31.23
N ALA A 42 11.18 -4.53 -32.52
CA ALA A 42 10.27 -5.39 -33.25
C ALA A 42 10.93 -6.77 -33.36
N GLY A 43 10.89 -7.56 -32.27
CA GLY A 43 11.58 -8.84 -32.24
C GLY A 43 11.61 -9.60 -30.92
N GLN A 44 11.17 -9.03 -29.78
CA GLN A 44 10.89 -9.86 -28.60
C GLN A 44 9.60 -10.64 -28.85
N GLY A 45 9.78 -11.87 -29.36
CA GLY A 45 8.75 -12.66 -30.01
C GLY A 45 7.46 -12.75 -29.21
N THR A 46 6.35 -12.58 -29.90
CA THR A 46 4.99 -12.87 -29.39
C THR A 46 4.93 -14.21 -28.64
N THR A 47 5.76 -15.19 -29.03
CA THR A 47 5.95 -16.47 -28.35
C THR A 47 6.48 -16.33 -26.92
N GLU A 48 7.45 -15.46 -26.64
CA GLU A 48 8.02 -15.26 -25.30
C GLU A 48 7.00 -14.60 -24.35
N VAL A 49 6.24 -13.62 -24.86
CA VAL A 49 5.15 -12.98 -24.13
C VAL A 49 4.01 -13.98 -23.84
N MET A 50 3.65 -14.81 -24.83
CA MET A 50 2.64 -15.86 -24.64
C MET A 50 3.10 -16.95 -23.68
N LEU A 51 4.37 -17.37 -23.71
CA LEU A 51 4.93 -18.37 -22.80
C LEU A 51 4.95 -17.86 -21.35
N ARG A 52 5.35 -16.60 -21.13
CA ARG A 52 5.28 -15.96 -19.81
C ARG A 52 3.85 -15.87 -19.30
N SER A 53 2.92 -15.42 -20.15
CA SER A 53 1.49 -15.35 -19.79
C SER A 53 0.91 -16.71 -19.39
N ARG A 54 1.30 -17.80 -20.07
CA ARG A 54 0.90 -19.16 -19.68
C ARG A 54 1.49 -19.62 -18.35
N ALA A 55 2.75 -19.27 -18.07
CA ALA A 55 3.38 -19.59 -16.79
C ALA A 55 2.69 -18.85 -15.64
N ASP A 56 2.36 -17.56 -15.83
CA ASP A 56 1.63 -16.75 -14.84
C ASP A 56 0.20 -17.26 -14.60
N GLU A 57 -0.49 -17.70 -15.67
CA GLU A 57 -1.82 -18.34 -15.56
C GLU A 57 -1.74 -19.67 -14.80
N GLN A 58 -0.69 -20.46 -15.03
CA GLN A 58 -0.48 -21.73 -14.33
C GLN A 58 -0.20 -21.52 -12.84
N GLU A 59 0.69 -20.59 -12.49
CA GLU A 59 0.96 -20.22 -11.09
C GLU A 59 -0.31 -19.74 -10.39
N PHE A 60 -1.15 -18.94 -11.08
CA PHE A 60 -2.41 -18.51 -10.50
C PHE A 60 -3.38 -19.67 -10.28
N ARG A 61 -3.49 -20.60 -11.23
CA ARG A 61 -4.33 -21.80 -11.07
C ARG A 61 -3.87 -22.67 -9.90
N GLU A 62 -2.57 -22.83 -9.72
CA GLU A 62 -2.02 -23.58 -8.59
C GLU A 62 -2.37 -22.92 -7.27
N LEU A 63 -2.26 -21.58 -7.18
CA LEU A 63 -2.69 -20.83 -6.01
C LEU A 63 -4.17 -20.98 -5.70
N GLN A 64 -5.04 -21.04 -6.72
CA GLN A 64 -6.48 -21.22 -6.54
C GLN A 64 -6.86 -22.59 -5.98
N GLN A 65 -6.05 -23.61 -6.27
CA GLN A 65 -6.28 -25.00 -5.83
C GLN A 65 -5.53 -25.34 -4.54
N ALA A 66 -4.54 -24.53 -4.17
CA ALA A 66 -3.71 -24.78 -3.01
C ALA A 66 -4.48 -24.59 -1.69
N GLN A 67 -4.19 -25.46 -0.72
CA GLN A 67 -4.67 -25.30 0.65
C GLN A 67 -3.88 -24.20 1.37
N ALA A 68 -4.46 -23.70 2.46
CA ALA A 68 -3.78 -22.78 3.36
C ALA A 68 -2.50 -23.43 3.92
N GLY A 69 -1.34 -22.82 3.67
CA GLY A 69 -0.05 -23.34 4.07
C GLY A 69 1.08 -22.35 3.80
N GLU A 70 2.22 -22.54 4.45
CA GLU A 70 3.34 -21.60 4.36
C GLU A 70 3.81 -21.41 2.90
N GLN A 71 3.92 -22.49 2.13
CA GLN A 71 4.31 -22.42 0.72
C GLN A 71 3.32 -21.59 -0.10
N THR A 72 2.02 -21.82 0.07
CA THR A 72 0.95 -21.04 -0.58
C THR A 72 1.05 -19.56 -0.23
N PHE A 73 1.25 -19.23 1.05
CA PHE A 73 1.38 -17.85 1.50
C PHE A 73 2.66 -17.17 1.00
N ARG A 74 3.77 -17.92 0.91
CA ARG A 74 5.00 -17.43 0.31
C ARG A 74 4.83 -17.15 -1.18
N SER A 75 4.13 -18.02 -1.91
CA SER A 75 3.79 -17.79 -3.32
C SER A 75 2.87 -16.57 -3.50
N LEU A 76 1.85 -16.40 -2.65
CA LEU A 76 1.01 -15.20 -2.65
C LEU A 76 1.84 -13.92 -2.37
N GLN A 77 2.71 -13.96 -1.36
CA GLN A 77 3.61 -12.84 -1.06
C GLN A 77 4.50 -12.50 -2.26
N ASN A 78 5.08 -13.49 -2.93
CA ASN A 78 5.93 -13.29 -4.11
C ASN A 78 5.14 -12.68 -5.26
N LEU A 79 3.93 -13.18 -5.54
CA LEU A 79 3.02 -12.65 -6.55
C LEU A 79 2.70 -11.17 -6.27
N PHE A 80 2.33 -10.84 -5.03
CA PHE A 80 2.00 -9.47 -4.64
C PHE A 80 3.21 -8.53 -4.54
N SER A 81 4.42 -9.08 -4.43
CA SER A 81 5.68 -8.30 -4.45
C SER A 81 6.09 -7.86 -5.84
N ARG A 82 5.46 -8.35 -6.91
CA ARG A 82 5.77 -7.97 -8.29
C ARG A 82 5.45 -6.49 -8.52
N SER A 83 6.38 -5.79 -9.19
CA SER A 83 6.26 -4.37 -9.50
C SER A 83 5.17 -4.07 -10.52
N ALA A 84 4.95 -4.98 -11.48
CA ALA A 84 3.94 -4.86 -12.52
C ALA A 84 2.77 -5.82 -12.29
N ASP A 85 1.56 -5.37 -12.62
CA ASP A 85 0.40 -6.27 -12.74
C ASP A 85 0.40 -6.90 -14.13
N VAL A 86 0.78 -8.19 -14.20
CA VAL A 86 0.94 -8.89 -15.48
C VAL A 86 -0.44 -9.29 -16.02
N PRO A 87 -0.77 -9.03 -17.29
CA PRO A 87 -2.05 -9.44 -17.87
C PRO A 87 -2.13 -10.96 -18.05
N ILE A 88 -3.22 -11.55 -17.56
CA ILE A 88 -3.58 -12.95 -17.73
C ILE A 88 -4.97 -13.08 -18.38
N PRO A 89 -5.22 -14.14 -19.16
CA PRO A 89 -6.55 -14.41 -19.71
C PRO A 89 -7.51 -14.88 -18.61
N THR A 90 -8.74 -14.39 -18.64
CA THR A 90 -9.85 -14.81 -17.75
C THR A 90 -11.12 -15.05 -18.57
N ALA A 91 -12.16 -15.63 -17.95
CA ALA A 91 -13.47 -15.80 -18.58
C ALA A 91 -14.09 -14.48 -19.09
N ASN A 92 -13.72 -13.36 -18.49
CA ASN A 92 -14.24 -12.02 -18.81
C ASN A 92 -13.23 -11.16 -19.60
N GLY A 93 -12.25 -11.79 -20.27
CA GLY A 93 -11.18 -11.11 -21.02
C GLY A 93 -9.86 -11.00 -20.25
N TRP A 94 -9.01 -10.05 -20.62
CA TRP A 94 -7.70 -9.88 -19.99
C TRP A 94 -7.80 -9.08 -18.68
N ARG A 95 -7.21 -9.61 -17.61
CA ARG A 95 -7.16 -8.98 -16.29
C ARG A 95 -5.76 -9.06 -15.72
N GLY A 96 -5.43 -8.18 -14.78
CA GLY A 96 -4.14 -8.22 -14.10
C GLY A 96 -4.07 -9.37 -13.10
N LEU A 97 -2.98 -10.13 -13.10
CA LEU A 97 -2.71 -11.25 -12.21
C LEU A 97 -2.88 -10.89 -10.73
N ARG A 98 -2.36 -9.75 -10.28
CA ARG A 98 -2.52 -9.29 -8.88
C ARG A 98 -3.96 -8.90 -8.59
N SER A 99 -4.64 -8.30 -9.56
CA SER A 99 -6.05 -7.94 -9.43
C SER A 99 -6.94 -9.20 -9.28
N GLU A 100 -6.66 -10.24 -10.08
CA GLU A 100 -7.33 -11.54 -9.99
C GLU A 100 -6.96 -12.30 -8.71
N ALA A 101 -5.68 -12.28 -8.30
CA ALA A 101 -5.24 -12.86 -7.04
C ALA A 101 -5.89 -12.17 -5.83
N LEU A 102 -6.05 -10.85 -5.86
CA LEU A 102 -6.76 -10.11 -4.84
C LEU A 102 -8.25 -10.50 -4.81
N ALA A 103 -8.90 -10.58 -5.97
CA ALA A 103 -10.29 -11.00 -6.08
C ALA A 103 -10.51 -12.42 -5.56
N HIS A 104 -9.61 -13.35 -5.92
CA HIS A 104 -9.62 -14.71 -5.40
C HIS A 104 -9.42 -14.73 -3.88
N LEU A 105 -8.43 -14.02 -3.35
CA LEU A 105 -8.17 -13.95 -1.91
C LEU A 105 -9.41 -13.46 -1.13
N LYS A 106 -10.16 -12.49 -1.66
CA LYS A 106 -11.44 -12.04 -1.06
C LYS A 106 -12.51 -13.13 -1.02
N GLN A 107 -12.53 -14.02 -2.00
CA GLN A 107 -13.50 -15.11 -2.14
C GLN A 107 -13.10 -16.37 -1.37
N THR A 108 -11.85 -16.45 -0.88
CA THR A 108 -11.42 -17.55 -0.01
C THR A 108 -12.16 -17.54 1.33
N THR A 109 -12.13 -18.68 2.02
CA THR A 109 -12.79 -18.83 3.31
C THR A 109 -12.23 -17.87 4.37
N PRO A 110 -13.04 -17.48 5.38
CA PRO A 110 -12.57 -16.69 6.52
C PRO A 110 -11.33 -17.28 7.20
N ASP A 111 -11.25 -18.62 7.33
CA ASP A 111 -10.09 -19.30 7.91
C ASP A 111 -8.82 -19.11 7.07
N PHE A 112 -8.93 -19.15 5.74
CA PHE A 112 -7.82 -18.87 4.84
C PHE A 112 -7.34 -17.42 5.00
N GLN A 113 -8.26 -16.45 4.99
CA GLN A 113 -7.92 -15.03 5.17
C GLN A 113 -7.27 -14.76 6.54
N ARG A 114 -7.76 -15.41 7.62
CA ARG A 114 -7.14 -15.34 8.95
C ARG A 114 -5.75 -15.99 8.98
N ALA A 115 -5.55 -17.10 8.29
CA ALA A 115 -4.24 -17.74 8.19
C ALA A 115 -3.24 -16.87 7.41
N TRP A 116 -3.68 -16.26 6.32
CA TRP A 116 -2.90 -15.28 5.56
C TRP A 116 -2.50 -14.07 6.41
N ASP A 117 -3.44 -13.50 7.18
CA ASP A 117 -3.16 -12.39 8.10
C ASP A 117 -2.13 -12.77 9.18
N ARG A 118 -2.23 -13.98 9.76
CA ARG A 118 -1.23 -14.48 10.72
C ARG A 118 0.15 -14.62 10.09
N TYR A 119 0.24 -15.18 8.88
CA TYR A 119 1.50 -15.28 8.15
C TYR A 119 2.11 -13.90 7.91
N ALA A 120 1.32 -12.95 7.39
CA ALA A 120 1.78 -11.60 7.11
C ALA A 120 2.29 -10.88 8.36
N LYS A 121 1.60 -11.01 9.50
CA LYS A 121 2.04 -10.43 10.78
C LYS A 121 3.41 -10.94 11.22
N THR A 122 3.68 -12.22 11.03
CA THR A 122 4.98 -12.80 11.37
C THR A 122 6.07 -12.32 10.43
N VAL A 123 5.84 -12.39 9.11
CA VAL A 123 6.88 -12.09 8.10
C VAL A 123 7.15 -10.59 7.95
N ALA A 124 6.14 -9.74 8.15
CA ALA A 124 6.26 -8.30 7.94
C ALA A 124 6.60 -7.51 9.22
N ALA A 125 6.70 -8.16 10.39
CA ALA A 125 6.82 -7.48 11.69
C ALA A 125 7.97 -6.44 11.72
N ASP A 126 9.18 -6.88 11.39
CA ASP A 126 10.38 -6.02 11.42
C ASP A 126 10.34 -4.95 10.34
N ALA A 127 9.91 -5.31 9.13
CA ALA A 127 9.78 -4.36 8.03
C ALA A 127 8.77 -3.26 8.34
N LEU A 128 7.61 -3.61 8.91
CA LEU A 128 6.60 -2.64 9.32
C LEU A 128 7.10 -1.76 10.46
N LYS A 129 7.74 -2.35 11.47
CA LYS A 129 8.36 -1.59 12.57
C LYS A 129 9.35 -0.57 12.02
N ASN A 130 10.24 -0.99 11.10
CA ASN A 130 11.24 -0.12 10.49
C ASN A 130 10.61 0.98 9.63
N ALA A 131 9.58 0.67 8.84
CA ALA A 131 8.87 1.66 8.03
C ALA A 131 8.17 2.71 8.91
N ILE A 132 7.61 2.30 10.05
CA ILE A 132 7.00 3.21 11.03
C ILE A 132 8.06 4.10 11.69
N THR A 133 9.16 3.53 12.19
CA THR A 133 10.19 4.30 12.91
C THR A 133 10.88 5.32 12.01
N THR A 134 11.05 5.00 10.73
CA THR A 134 11.64 5.90 9.73
C THR A 134 10.62 6.80 9.04
N SER A 135 9.32 6.60 9.29
CA SER A 135 8.22 7.28 8.60
C SER A 135 8.34 7.20 7.07
N ASP A 136 8.83 6.09 6.55
CA ASP A 136 9.06 5.89 5.12
C ASP A 136 7.74 5.55 4.39
N PRO A 137 7.17 6.48 3.60
CA PRO A 137 5.92 6.24 2.89
C PRO A 137 6.07 5.18 1.78
N THR A 138 7.26 5.02 1.20
CA THR A 138 7.51 4.04 0.14
C THR A 138 7.48 2.64 0.73
N ALA A 139 8.19 2.41 1.83
CA ALA A 139 8.18 1.13 2.53
C ALA A 139 6.76 0.73 3.01
N LEU A 140 5.98 1.69 3.54
CA LEU A 140 4.58 1.44 3.93
C LEU A 140 3.70 1.08 2.72
N GLN A 141 3.90 1.75 1.59
CA GLN A 141 3.15 1.45 0.37
C GLN A 141 3.50 0.04 -0.14
N GLU A 142 4.78 -0.32 -0.17
CA GLU A 142 5.24 -1.66 -0.55
C GLU A 142 4.67 -2.76 0.35
N LEU A 143 4.68 -2.55 1.67
CA LEU A 143 4.08 -3.49 2.62
C LEU A 143 2.59 -3.69 2.38
N SER A 144 1.86 -2.61 2.11
CA SER A 144 0.43 -2.70 1.84
C SER A 144 0.09 -3.46 0.55
N LEU A 145 0.96 -3.35 -0.46
CA LEU A 145 0.83 -4.06 -1.72
C LEU A 145 1.21 -5.53 -1.58
N ARG A 146 2.29 -5.82 -0.84
CA ARG A 146 2.82 -7.18 -0.62
C ARG A 146 1.90 -8.05 0.22
N PHE A 147 1.17 -7.45 1.18
CA PHE A 147 0.32 -8.18 2.12
C PHE A 147 -1.14 -7.72 2.07
N PRO A 148 -1.85 -7.81 0.94
CA PRO A 148 -3.18 -7.24 0.83
C PRO A 148 -4.21 -7.97 1.70
N LEU A 149 -5.25 -7.25 2.11
CA LEU A 149 -6.34 -7.75 2.96
C LEU A 149 -5.91 -8.28 4.34
N THR A 150 -4.75 -7.83 4.81
CA THR A 150 -4.24 -8.15 6.16
C THR A 150 -4.25 -6.93 7.07
N ASP A 151 -3.98 -7.14 8.35
CA ASP A 151 -3.77 -6.06 9.30
C ASP A 151 -2.53 -5.22 8.93
N ILE A 152 -1.51 -5.83 8.31
CA ILE A 152 -0.31 -5.11 7.80
C ILE A 152 -0.73 -4.10 6.73
N HIS A 153 -1.60 -4.49 5.80
CA HIS A 153 -2.17 -3.57 4.81
C HIS A 153 -2.94 -2.44 5.51
N LEU A 154 -3.87 -2.77 6.42
CA LEU A 154 -4.67 -1.77 7.12
C LEU A 154 -3.79 -0.76 7.87
N GLN A 155 -2.84 -1.24 8.68
CA GLN A 155 -1.93 -0.39 9.44
C GLN A 155 -1.12 0.52 8.51
N SER A 156 -0.52 -0.04 7.47
CA SER A 156 0.28 0.72 6.50
C SER A 156 -0.54 1.82 5.83
N GLN A 157 -1.75 1.49 5.37
CA GLN A 157 -2.64 2.47 4.72
C GLN A 157 -3.15 3.53 5.70
N PHE A 158 -3.46 3.19 6.95
CA PHE A 158 -3.85 4.19 7.94
C PHE A 158 -2.73 5.18 8.28
N ILE A 159 -1.48 4.70 8.34
CA ILE A 159 -0.34 5.59 8.53
C ILE A 159 -0.17 6.49 7.31
N LEU A 160 -0.25 5.95 6.08
CA LEU A 160 -0.18 6.75 4.85
C LEU A 160 -1.29 7.82 4.78
N ILE A 161 -2.53 7.46 5.11
CA ILE A 161 -3.64 8.43 5.21
C ILE A 161 -3.34 9.53 6.23
N SER A 162 -2.76 9.15 7.38
CA SER A 162 -2.40 10.12 8.41
C SER A 162 -1.28 11.06 7.94
N LEU A 163 -0.27 10.53 7.24
CA LEU A 163 0.79 11.32 6.62
C LEU A 163 0.25 12.29 5.57
N ASP A 164 -0.67 11.85 4.71
CA ASP A 164 -1.35 12.70 3.73
C ASP A 164 -2.08 13.86 4.44
N CYS A 165 -2.80 13.58 5.53
CA CYS A 165 -3.44 14.60 6.36
C CYS A 165 -2.45 15.60 6.97
N PHE A 166 -1.31 15.14 7.50
CA PHE A 166 -0.28 16.01 8.09
C PHE A 166 0.44 16.86 7.05
N ARG A 167 0.53 16.39 5.81
CA ARG A 167 1.10 17.11 4.66
C ARG A 167 0.13 18.11 4.01
N GLY A 168 -1.07 18.30 4.57
CA GLY A 168 -2.09 19.17 3.98
C GLY A 168 -2.69 18.60 2.69
N GLN A 169 -2.73 17.27 2.54
CA GLN A 169 -3.29 16.58 1.37
C GLN A 169 -4.57 15.78 1.71
N PRO A 170 -5.62 16.41 2.28
CA PRO A 170 -6.82 15.70 2.72
C PRO A 170 -7.65 15.10 1.58
N ALA A 171 -7.46 15.57 0.33
CA ALA A 171 -8.08 14.95 -0.84
C ALA A 171 -7.44 13.59 -1.17
N GLY A 172 -6.11 13.49 -1.12
CA GLY A 172 -5.37 12.24 -1.29
C GLY A 172 -5.68 11.25 -0.17
N ALA A 173 -5.69 11.72 1.08
CA ALA A 173 -6.10 10.94 2.25
C ALA A 173 -7.51 10.34 2.08
N ARG A 174 -8.45 11.13 1.55
CA ARG A 174 -9.82 10.67 1.31
C ARG A 174 -9.90 9.62 0.20
N LEU A 175 -9.25 9.86 -0.94
CA LEU A 175 -9.21 8.90 -2.05
C LEU A 175 -8.65 7.56 -1.59
N ARG A 176 -7.57 7.59 -0.80
CA ARG A 176 -6.93 6.39 -0.23
C ARG A 176 -7.88 5.62 0.70
N LEU A 177 -8.62 6.32 1.57
CA LEU A 177 -9.64 5.69 2.42
C LEU A 177 -10.78 5.06 1.61
N ASP A 178 -11.24 5.73 0.55
CA ASP A 178 -12.33 5.22 -0.30
C ASP A 178 -11.87 4.00 -1.12
N LEU A 179 -10.61 3.96 -1.57
CA LEU A 179 -10.01 2.79 -2.21
C LEU A 179 -9.85 1.63 -1.23
N LEU A 180 -9.35 1.90 -0.02
CA LEU A 180 -9.19 0.90 1.04
C LEU A 180 -10.55 0.26 1.40
N SER A 181 -11.59 1.08 1.53
CA SER A 181 -12.95 0.61 1.83
C SER A 181 -13.52 -0.29 0.73
N ARG A 182 -13.26 0.03 -0.55
CA ARG A 182 -13.65 -0.82 -1.67
C ARG A 182 -12.89 -2.15 -1.70
N GLN A 183 -11.58 -2.11 -1.43
CA GLN A 183 -10.75 -3.32 -1.38
C GLN A 183 -11.21 -4.28 -0.29
N PHE A 184 -11.46 -3.78 0.93
CA PHE A 184 -11.88 -4.60 2.07
C PHE A 184 -13.38 -4.93 2.10
N SER A 185 -14.20 -4.40 1.20
CA SER A 185 -15.62 -4.75 1.12
C SER A 185 -15.79 -6.27 0.91
N GLY A 186 -16.47 -6.94 1.85
CA GLY A 186 -16.68 -8.39 1.85
C GLY A 186 -15.48 -9.22 2.33
N ALA A 187 -14.39 -8.60 2.76
CA ALA A 187 -13.23 -9.30 3.32
C ALA A 187 -13.37 -9.52 4.84
N GLU A 188 -12.66 -10.51 5.38
CA GLU A 188 -12.72 -10.88 6.80
C GLU A 188 -12.42 -9.69 7.74
N LEU A 189 -11.44 -8.86 7.39
CA LEU A 189 -11.04 -7.72 8.22
C LEU A 189 -11.86 -6.44 7.97
N GLN A 190 -12.96 -6.50 7.22
CA GLN A 190 -13.82 -5.33 6.96
C GLN A 190 -14.33 -4.69 8.26
N SER A 191 -14.69 -5.51 9.26
CA SER A 191 -15.16 -5.02 10.57
C SER A 191 -14.11 -4.16 11.28
N ARG A 192 -12.82 -4.55 11.21
CA ARG A 192 -11.70 -3.79 11.78
C ARG A 192 -11.47 -2.47 11.07
N LEU A 193 -11.61 -2.45 9.74
CA LEU A 193 -11.60 -1.20 8.98
C LEU A 193 -12.72 -0.28 9.46
N ASN A 194 -13.96 -0.79 9.52
CA ASN A 194 -15.14 -0.01 9.91
C ASN A 194 -15.01 0.60 11.31
N GLN A 195 -14.40 -0.10 12.26
CA GLN A 195 -14.13 0.43 13.60
C GLN A 195 -13.24 1.68 13.60
N ARG A 196 -12.40 1.87 12.57
CA ARG A 196 -11.43 2.98 12.47
C ARG A 196 -11.85 4.09 11.51
N ILE A 197 -12.81 3.83 10.61
CA ILE A 197 -13.27 4.81 9.60
C ILE A 197 -13.68 6.13 10.23
N ALA A 198 -14.42 6.12 11.35
CA ALA A 198 -14.90 7.35 11.99
C ALA A 198 -13.75 8.24 12.47
N ALA A 199 -12.74 7.65 13.13
CA ALA A 199 -11.56 8.38 13.59
C ALA A 199 -10.76 8.98 12.43
N ILE A 200 -10.60 8.23 11.33
CA ILE A 200 -9.87 8.68 10.14
C ILE A 200 -10.63 9.80 9.43
N ASN A 201 -11.95 9.69 9.28
CA ASN A 201 -12.76 10.75 8.71
C ASN A 201 -12.65 12.05 9.54
N SER A 202 -12.63 11.94 10.87
CA SER A 202 -12.39 13.10 11.75
C SER A 202 -11.01 13.72 11.51
N LEU A 203 -9.96 12.90 11.34
CA LEU A 203 -8.61 13.38 11.02
C LEU A 203 -8.58 14.12 9.67
N ILE A 204 -9.18 13.55 8.62
CA ILE A 204 -9.26 14.17 7.29
C ILE A 204 -10.02 15.50 7.37
N GLN A 205 -11.13 15.55 8.09
CA GLN A 205 -11.91 16.78 8.26
C GLN A 205 -11.10 17.88 8.97
N LYS A 206 -10.39 17.55 10.04
CA LYS A 206 -9.52 18.50 10.75
C LYS A 206 -8.39 19.01 9.86
N SER A 207 -7.77 18.12 9.07
CA SER A 207 -6.73 18.50 8.10
C SER A 207 -7.26 19.53 7.08
N ARG A 208 -8.49 19.36 6.57
CA ARG A 208 -9.14 20.33 5.67
C ARG A 208 -9.38 21.70 6.30
N GLN A 209 -9.68 21.75 7.60
CA GLN A 209 -9.94 23.01 8.31
C GLN A 209 -8.65 23.80 8.58
N ASN A 210 -7.50 23.12 8.58
CA ASN A 210 -6.19 23.70 8.89
C ASN A 210 -5.33 23.96 7.63
N SER A 211 -5.82 23.59 6.45
CA SER A 211 -5.18 23.84 5.14
C SER A 211 -5.76 25.11 4.53
#